data_AF-A0A7G9SAR5-F1
#
_entry.id   AF-A0A7G9SAR5-F1
#
_cell.length_a   1.000
_cell.length_b   1.000
_cell.length_c   1.000
_cell.angle_alpha   90.00
_cell.angle_beta   90.00
_cell.angle_gamma   90.00
#
_symmetry.space_group_name_H-M   'P 1'
#
loop_
_entity.id
_entity.type
_entity.pdbx_description
1 polymer ?
#
loop_
_entity_poly.entity_id
_entity_poly.type
_entity_poly.pdbx_seq_one_letter_code
_entity_poly.pdbx_strand_id
1 'polypeptide(L)'
;MHGPSPLVENSLAAFEACLEAGAGVECDVRLTRDGEIVVFHDSNALRLTGSDLVIEQAMLAEVRQLPFPGRPVPTLSELLRLVSGRAPMLIEAKCRGAGQTGAMPSKRRSGIIAGLTA
;
A
#
# COMPACT_ATOMS: atom_id res chain seq x y z
N MET A 1 -24.66 9.72 8.25
CA MET A 1 -23.85 10.07 7.06
C MET A 1 -23.47 8.78 6.32
N HIS A 2 -23.83 8.62 5.06
CA HIS A 2 -23.48 7.46 4.21
C HIS A 2 -22.47 7.89 3.13
N GLY A 3 -21.32 8.40 3.57
CA GLY A 3 -20.16 8.59 2.71
C GLY A 3 -19.15 7.45 2.91
N PRO A 4 -18.27 7.17 1.94
CA PRO A 4 -17.19 6.20 2.13
C PRO A 4 -16.37 6.56 3.39
N SER A 5 -16.14 5.57 4.26
CA SER A 5 -15.33 5.76 5.46
C SER A 5 -13.90 6.12 5.07
N PRO A 6 -13.30 7.17 5.65
CA PRO A 6 -11.89 7.48 5.42
C PRO A 6 -10.96 6.42 6.02
N LEU A 7 -11.45 5.58 6.95
CA LEU A 7 -10.73 4.46 7.54
C LEU A 7 -10.76 3.22 6.62
N VAL A 8 -10.50 3.42 5.34
CA VAL A 8 -10.27 2.31 4.41
C VAL A 8 -8.87 1.74 4.65
N GLU A 9 -8.70 0.45 4.42
CA GLU A 9 -7.38 -0.20 4.43
C GLU A 9 -6.34 0.63 3.64
N ASN A 10 -5.08 0.62 4.11
CA ASN A 10 -3.96 1.22 3.41
C ASN A 10 -4.11 2.74 3.09
N SER A 11 -4.97 3.46 3.83
CA SER A 11 -5.10 4.92 3.76
C SER A 11 -4.32 5.62 4.87
N LEU A 12 -3.86 6.86 4.60
CA LEU A 12 -3.19 7.67 5.63
C LEU A 12 -4.04 7.89 6.87
N ALA A 13 -5.37 8.01 6.73
CA ALA A 13 -6.27 8.17 7.86
C ALA A 13 -6.36 6.90 8.73
N ALA A 14 -6.36 5.72 8.12
CA ALA A 14 -6.30 4.46 8.87
C ALA A 14 -4.96 4.32 9.61
N PHE A 15 -3.85 4.69 8.97
CA PHE A 15 -2.54 4.68 9.63
C PHE A 15 -2.45 5.68 10.78
N GLU A 16 -2.96 6.90 10.63
CA GLU A 16 -3.00 7.87 11.73
C GLU A 16 -3.80 7.32 12.92
N ALA A 17 -4.94 6.68 12.66
CA ALA A 17 -5.72 6.05 13.72
C ALA A 17 -4.95 4.91 14.44
N CYS A 18 -4.14 4.13 13.73
CA CYS A 18 -3.24 3.14 14.36
C CYS A 18 -2.17 3.80 15.22
N LEU A 19 -1.58 4.90 14.76
CA LEU A 19 -0.55 5.65 15.51
C LEU A 19 -1.13 6.27 16.78
N GLU A 20 -2.32 6.87 16.71
CA GLU A 20 -3.02 7.42 17.88
C GLU A 20 -3.42 6.34 18.89
N ALA A 21 -3.65 5.11 18.43
CA ALA A 21 -3.90 3.96 19.29
C ALA A 21 -2.62 3.33 19.88
N GLY A 22 -1.43 3.83 19.52
CA GLY A 22 -0.15 3.26 19.95
C GLY A 22 0.17 1.90 19.33
N ALA A 23 -0.47 1.56 18.20
CA ALA A 23 -0.26 0.31 17.50
C ALA A 23 0.86 0.40 16.46
N GLY A 24 1.50 -0.74 16.17
CA GLY A 24 2.38 -0.87 15.00
C GLY A 24 1.60 -0.71 13.69
N VAL A 25 2.32 -0.38 12.61
CA VAL A 25 1.74 -0.20 11.28
C VAL A 25 2.16 -1.35 10.38
N GLU A 26 1.20 -1.93 9.65
CA GLU A 26 1.45 -2.92 8.60
C GLU A 26 0.90 -2.36 7.28
N CYS A 27 1.65 -2.53 6.19
CA CYS A 27 1.21 -2.08 4.88
C CYS A 27 1.71 -2.97 3.75
N ASP A 28 0.90 -3.05 2.70
CA ASP A 28 1.27 -3.68 1.43
C ASP A 28 1.73 -2.61 0.44
N VAL A 29 2.81 -2.89 -0.28
CA VAL A 29 3.33 -1.98 -1.30
C VAL A 29 3.45 -2.62 -2.67
N ARG A 30 3.25 -1.79 -3.71
CA ARG A 30 3.40 -2.15 -5.12
C ARG A 30 4.20 -1.08 -5.85
N LEU A 31 4.92 -1.52 -6.88
CA LEU A 31 5.66 -0.64 -7.78
C LEU A 31 4.77 -0.24 -8.95
N THR A 32 4.76 1.04 -9.31
CA THR A 32 4.15 1.55 -10.54
C THR A 32 5.10 1.39 -11.73
N ARG A 33 4.61 1.61 -12.95
CA ARG A 33 5.41 1.53 -14.18
C ARG A 33 6.58 2.53 -14.20
N ASP A 34 6.40 3.69 -13.58
CA ASP A 34 7.40 4.75 -13.44
C ASP A 34 8.30 4.59 -12.21
N GLY A 35 8.21 3.48 -11.48
CA GLY A 35 9.12 3.15 -10.38
C GLY A 35 8.74 3.76 -9.03
N GLU A 36 7.54 4.32 -8.91
CA GLU A 36 7.01 4.84 -7.65
C GLU A 36 6.42 3.71 -6.80
N ILE A 37 6.60 3.77 -5.49
CA ILE A 37 6.08 2.77 -4.56
C ILE A 37 4.79 3.29 -3.94
N VAL A 38 3.68 2.61 -4.21
CA VAL A 38 2.35 2.94 -3.69
C VAL A 38 1.91 1.92 -2.64
N VAL A 39 1.14 2.38 -1.65
CA VAL A 39 0.59 1.58 -0.56
C VAL A 39 -0.76 1.03 -1.02
N PHE A 40 -0.75 -0.21 -1.52
CA PHE A 40 -1.91 -0.84 -2.15
C PHE A 40 -1.80 -2.37 -2.19
N HIS A 41 -2.81 -3.08 -1.68
CA HIS A 41 -2.77 -4.55 -1.55
C HIS A 41 -2.97 -5.28 -2.89
N ASP A 42 -4.06 -4.99 -3.61
CA ASP A 42 -4.47 -5.76 -4.79
C ASP A 42 -3.66 -5.40 -6.03
N SER A 43 -3.55 -6.32 -7.00
CA SER A 43 -2.82 -6.03 -8.25
C SER A 43 -3.54 -5.02 -9.15
N ASN A 44 -4.85 -4.87 -8.98
CA ASN A 44 -5.67 -3.89 -9.68
C ASN A 44 -6.58 -3.13 -8.70
N ALA A 45 -7.15 -2.02 -9.16
CA ALA A 45 -7.95 -1.14 -8.32
C ALA A 45 -9.44 -1.54 -8.22
N LEU A 46 -9.86 -2.67 -8.82
CA LEU A 46 -11.27 -2.96 -9.09
C LEU A 46 -12.09 -3.03 -7.80
N ARG A 47 -11.59 -3.74 -6.77
CA ARG A 47 -12.32 -3.95 -5.51
C ARG A 47 -12.63 -2.65 -4.78
N LEU A 48 -11.67 -1.71 -4.74
CA LEU A 48 -11.76 -0.50 -3.92
C LEU A 48 -12.26 0.72 -4.70
N THR A 49 -12.08 0.73 -6.02
CA THR A 49 -12.33 1.93 -6.82
C THR A 49 -13.23 1.66 -8.04
N GLY A 50 -13.57 0.40 -8.31
CA GLY A 50 -14.33 0.02 -9.52
C GLY A 50 -13.54 0.13 -10.83
N SER A 51 -12.22 0.36 -10.77
CA SER A 51 -11.36 0.49 -11.96
C SER A 51 -10.49 -0.75 -12.15
N ASP A 52 -10.45 -1.32 -13.35
CA ASP A 52 -9.57 -2.44 -13.70
C ASP A 52 -8.09 -2.05 -13.89
N LEU A 53 -7.71 -0.81 -13.56
CA LEU A 53 -6.34 -0.33 -13.64
C LEU A 53 -5.40 -1.23 -12.84
N VAL A 54 -4.40 -1.80 -13.52
CA VAL A 54 -3.36 -2.66 -12.94
C VAL A 54 -2.23 -1.76 -12.44
N ILE A 55 -1.94 -1.81 -11.14
CA ILE A 55 -0.99 -0.89 -10.48
C ILE A 55 0.40 -0.94 -11.11
N GLU A 56 0.91 -2.15 -11.37
CA GLU A 56 2.24 -2.39 -11.95
C GLU A 56 2.38 -1.92 -13.41
N GLN A 57 1.27 -1.62 -14.08
CA GLN A 57 1.25 -1.17 -15.48
C GLN A 57 0.93 0.33 -15.61
N ALA A 58 0.54 0.99 -14.53
CA ALA A 58 0.13 2.39 -14.50
C ALA A 58 1.27 3.31 -14.02
N MET A 59 1.22 4.56 -14.44
CA MET A 59 2.02 5.66 -13.87
C MET A 59 1.43 6.08 -12.52
N LEU A 60 2.25 6.63 -11.61
CA LEU A 60 1.75 7.19 -10.35
C LEU A 60 0.64 8.24 -10.58
N ALA A 61 0.79 9.05 -11.63
CA ALA A 61 -0.20 10.07 -12.00
C ALA A 61 -1.59 9.46 -12.26
N GLU A 62 -1.65 8.28 -12.90
CA GLU A 62 -2.91 7.58 -13.18
C GLU A 62 -3.49 6.95 -11.91
N VAL A 63 -2.63 6.35 -11.07
CA VAL A 63 -3.03 5.79 -9.77
C VAL A 63 -3.63 6.87 -8.85
N ARG A 64 -3.07 8.09 -8.87
CA ARG A 64 -3.60 9.22 -8.07
C ARG A 64 -4.99 9.71 -8.51
N GLN A 65 -5.44 9.38 -9.73
CA GLN A 65 -6.78 9.74 -10.21
C GLN A 65 -7.86 8.72 -9.84
N LEU A 66 -7.48 7.58 -9.25
CA LEU A 66 -8.45 6.57 -8.86
C LEU A 66 -9.43 7.12 -7.81
N PRO A 67 -10.73 6.77 -7.87
CA PRO A 67 -11.73 7.15 -6.88
C PRO A 67 -11.59 6.30 -5.60
N PHE A 68 -10.38 6.28 -5.04
CA PHE A 68 -10.06 5.57 -3.80
C PHE A 68 -10.78 6.23 -2.61
N PRO A 69 -11.46 5.46 -1.74
CA PRO A 69 -12.16 5.99 -0.58
C PRO A 69 -11.30 6.86 0.34
N GLY A 70 -10.03 6.48 0.53
CA GLY A 70 -9.03 7.21 1.33
C GLY A 70 -8.14 8.15 0.51
N ARG A 71 -8.65 8.65 -0.63
CA ARG A 71 -7.92 9.40 -1.68
C ARG A 71 -6.95 10.48 -1.16
N PRO A 72 -5.79 10.64 -1.83
CA PRO A 72 -5.28 9.79 -2.92
C PRO A 72 -4.76 8.43 -2.39
N VAL A 73 -4.50 7.47 -3.29
CA VAL A 73 -3.71 6.27 -2.93
C VAL A 73 -2.35 6.74 -2.42
N PRO A 74 -1.92 6.38 -1.19
CA PRO A 74 -0.67 6.88 -0.63
C PRO A 74 0.55 6.29 -1.33
N THR A 75 1.60 7.08 -1.43
CA THR A 75 2.96 6.57 -1.68
C THR A 75 3.59 6.06 -0.38
N LEU A 76 4.54 5.14 -0.48
CA LEU A 76 5.30 4.70 0.69
C LEU A 76 6.04 5.88 1.35
N SER A 77 6.53 6.83 0.54
CA SER A 77 7.19 8.05 1.05
C SER A 77 6.26 8.91 1.91
N GLU A 78 4.99 9.04 1.53
CA GLU A 78 3.97 9.75 2.33
C GLU A 78 3.67 9.00 3.63
N LEU A 79 3.54 7.68 3.58
CA LEU A 79 3.32 6.87 4.78
C LEU A 79 4.51 6.95 5.75
N LEU A 80 5.74 6.86 5.25
CA LEU A 80 6.95 6.96 6.08
C LEU A 80 7.05 8.34 6.76
N ARG A 81 6.67 9.42 6.06
CA ARG A 81 6.58 10.75 6.65
C ARG A 81 5.49 10.85 7.73
N LEU A 82 4.37 10.16 7.56
CA LEU A 82 3.31 10.12 8.56
C LEU A 82 3.77 9.38 9.83
N VAL A 83 4.39 8.21 9.66
CA VAL A 83 4.86 7.39 10.78
C VAL A 83 6.01 8.08 11.50
N SER A 84 7.00 8.63 10.79
CA SER A 84 8.08 9.46 11.38
C SER A 84 8.72 8.88 12.66
N GLY A 85 8.92 7.56 12.69
CA GLY A 85 9.48 6.85 13.86
C GLY A 85 8.53 6.64 15.05
N ARG A 86 7.26 7.09 14.97
CA ARG A 86 6.25 6.95 16.04
C ARG A 86 5.87 5.49 16.34
N ALA A 87 6.03 4.59 15.38
CA ALA A 87 5.67 3.18 15.52
C ALA A 87 6.56 2.27 14.65
N PRO A 88 6.76 1.00 15.04
CA PRO A 88 7.38 0.02 14.18
C PRO A 88 6.50 -0.27 12.95
N MET A 89 7.15 -0.56 11.83
CA MET A 89 6.48 -0.86 10.57
C MET A 89 6.84 -2.25 10.04
N LEU A 90 5.82 -2.98 9.58
CA LEU A 90 5.97 -4.16 8.72
C LEU A 90 5.54 -3.79 7.30
N ILE A 91 6.46 -3.89 6.34
CA ILE A 91 6.20 -3.55 4.94
C ILE A 91 6.24 -4.83 4.11
N GLU A 92 5.11 -5.22 3.51
CA GLU A 92 5.03 -6.35 2.58
C GLU A 92 5.11 -5.87 1.13
N ALA A 93 6.20 -6.22 0.45
CA ALA A 93 6.34 -5.95 -0.98
C ALA A 93 5.55 -6.98 -1.81
N LYS A 94 4.52 -6.52 -2.52
CA LYS A 94 3.78 -7.34 -3.49
C LYS A 94 4.42 -7.19 -4.86
N CYS A 95 4.83 -8.32 -5.45
CA CYS A 95 5.27 -8.39 -6.83
C CYS A 95 4.45 -9.47 -7.57
N ARG A 96 4.03 -9.22 -8.81
CA ARG A 96 3.75 -10.34 -9.71
C ARG A 96 5.03 -11.13 -9.94
N GLY A 97 5.03 -12.40 -9.57
CA GLY A 97 6.12 -13.31 -9.94
C GLY A 97 6.26 -13.36 -11.46
N ALA A 98 7.49 -13.21 -11.96
CA ALA A 98 7.81 -13.45 -13.35
C ALA A 98 7.51 -14.93 -13.67
N GLY A 99 6.46 -15.19 -14.46
CA GLY A 99 6.13 -16.52 -14.98
C GLY A 99 5.45 -17.47 -14.00
N GLN A 100 4.12 -17.52 -14.00
CA GLN A 100 3.40 -18.73 -13.58
C GLN A 100 3.21 -19.63 -14.81
N THR A 101 4.29 -20.32 -15.20
CA THR A 101 4.23 -21.57 -15.96
C THR A 101 4.91 -22.65 -15.14
N GLY A 102 4.12 -23.44 -14.42
CA GLY A 102 4.53 -24.73 -13.83
C GLY A 102 5.42 -24.67 -12.58
N ALA A 103 4.91 -25.25 -11.49
CA ALA A 103 5.60 -25.63 -10.23
C ALA A 103 6.15 -24.49 -9.35
N MET A 104 5.45 -24.22 -8.24
CA MET A 104 5.92 -23.39 -7.12
C MET A 104 7.08 -24.07 -6.38
N PRO A 105 8.20 -23.36 -6.10
CA PRO A 105 8.85 -23.44 -4.81
C PRO A 105 8.25 -22.38 -3.87
N SER A 106 8.23 -22.72 -2.59
CA SER A 106 7.51 -22.05 -1.51
C SER A 106 7.69 -20.53 -1.42
N LYS A 107 6.60 -19.84 -1.06
CA LYS A 107 6.54 -18.41 -0.72
C LYS A 107 7.66 -18.05 0.26
N ARG A 108 8.68 -17.31 -0.21
CA ARG A 108 9.54 -16.53 0.69
C ARG A 108 8.81 -15.24 1.03
N ARG A 109 8.24 -15.17 2.23
CA ARG A 109 7.79 -13.90 2.83
C ARG A 109 9.03 -13.05 3.08
N SER A 110 9.21 -12.00 2.29
CA SER A 110 10.21 -10.97 2.58
C SER A 110 9.48 -9.85 3.33
N GLY A 111 9.48 -9.93 4.67
CA GLY A 111 9.09 -8.81 5.51
C GLY A 111 10.34 -7.99 5.83
N ILE A 112 10.34 -6.70 5.50
CA ILE A 112 11.37 -5.77 5.96
C ILE A 112 10.82 -5.08 7.20
N ILE A 113 11.50 -5.24 8.34
CA ILE A 113 11.23 -4.46 9.55
C ILE A 113 12.06 -3.18 9.45
N ALA A 114 11.42 -2.06 9.18
CA ALA A 114 12.05 -0.76 9.22
C ALA A 114 11.96 -0.20 10.65
N GLY A 115 13.00 -0.41 11.44
CA GLY A 115 13.19 0.26 12.73
C GLY A 115 14.19 1.39 12.56
N LEU A 116 13.71 2.64 12.45
CA LEU A 116 14.58 3.81 12.52
C LEU A 116 14.42 4.41 13.92
N THR A 117 15.25 3.93 14.85
CA THR A 117 15.48 4.61 16.13
C THR A 117 16.46 5.76 15.89
N ALA A 118 16.07 6.97 16.27
CA ALA A 118 17.01 8.08 16.51
C ALA A 118 17.48 8.04 17.96
#